data_AF-A0A942TBE3-F1
#
_entry.id   AF-A0A942TBE3-F1
#
_cell.length_a   1.000
_cell.length_b   1.000
_cell.length_c   1.000
_cell.angle_alpha   90.00
_cell.angle_beta   90.00
_cell.angle_gamma   90.00
#
_symmetry.space_group_name_H-M   'P 1'
#
loop_
_entity.id
_entity.type
_entity.pdbx_description
1 polymer ?
#
loop_
_entity_poly.entity_id
_entity_poly.type
_entity_poly.pdbx_seq_one_letter_code
_entity_poly.pdbx_strand_id
1 'polypeptide(L)' 'MIKNFLNEQGVAFKEVNVQEDPAAGDKLVETTGQMGVPQIEISGEWVLGYDTETVTQLLEK' A
#
# COMPACT_ATOMS: atom_id res chain seq x y z
N MET A 1 -5.39 -7.65 -8.10
CA MET A 1 -4.36 -7.04 -7.22
C MET A 1 -4.92 -5.77 -6.60
N ILE A 2 -4.37 -5.29 -5.47
CA ILE A 2 -4.91 -4.11 -4.76
C ILE A 2 -5.03 -2.86 -5.65
N LYS A 3 -4.11 -2.68 -6.60
CA LYS A 3 -4.16 -1.60 -7.60
C LYS A 3 -5.44 -1.58 -8.43
N ASN A 4 -5.95 -2.77 -8.78
CA ASN A 4 -7.20 -2.87 -9.56
C ASN A 4 -8.37 -2.39 -8.73
N PHE A 5 -8.43 -2.80 -7.46
CA PHE A 5 -9.45 -2.35 -6.52
C PHE A 5 -9.41 -0.82 -6.36
N LEU A 6 -8.22 -0.22 -6.17
CA LEU A 6 -8.08 1.24 -6.08
C LEU A 6 -8.52 1.95 -7.37
N ASN A 7 -8.18 1.40 -8.54
CA ASN A 7 -8.62 1.93 -9.82
C ASN A 7 -10.16 1.84 -9.99
N GLU A 8 -10.77 0.71 -9.61
CA GLU A 8 -12.23 0.52 -9.64
C GLU A 8 -12.96 1.51 -8.72
N GLN A 9 -12.34 1.86 -7.59
CA GLN A 9 -12.84 2.87 -6.67
C GLN A 9 -12.53 4.31 -7.12
N GLY A 10 -11.83 4.50 -8.25
CA GLY A 10 -11.46 5.83 -8.74
C GLY A 10 -10.44 6.56 -7.85
N VAL A 11 -9.69 5.82 -7.03
CA VAL A 11 -8.72 6.39 -6.09
C VAL A 11 -7.40 6.62 -6.83
N ALA A 12 -6.92 7.85 -6.82
CA ALA A 12 -5.58 8.16 -7.32
C ALA A 12 -4.53 7.66 -6.32
N PHE A 13 -3.53 6.93 -6.81
CA PHE A 13 -2.43 6.44 -5.99
C PHE A 13 -1.10 6.54 -6.73
N LYS A 14 0.00 6.55 -5.96
CA LYS A 14 1.34 6.41 -6.50
C LYS A 14 1.78 4.95 -6.36
N GLU A 15 2.21 4.36 -7.46
CA GLU A 15 2.84 3.04 -7.43
C GLU A 15 4.34 3.16 -7.12
N VAL A 16 4.82 2.26 -6.25
CA VAL A 16 6.25 2.07 -5.99
C VAL A 16 6.58 0.60 -6.17
N ASN A 17 7.45 0.29 -7.13
CA ASN A 17 7.94 -1.06 -7.37
C ASN A 17 9.23 -1.31 -6.59
N VAL A 18 9.12 -1.93 -5.43
CA VAL A 18 10.28 -2.22 -4.56
C VAL A 18 11.27 -3.23 -5.14
N GLN A 19 10.90 -3.96 -6.20
CA GLN A 19 11.85 -4.82 -6.92
C GLN A 19 12.82 -4.01 -7.79
N GLU A 20 12.38 -2.83 -8.26
CA GLU A 20 13.18 -1.92 -9.08
C GLU A 20 13.82 -0.79 -8.25
N ASP A 21 13.29 -0.55 -7.05
CA ASP A 21 13.81 0.42 -6.08
C ASP A 21 14.12 -0.26 -4.73
N PRO A 22 15.35 -0.80 -4.55
CA PRO A 22 15.75 -1.45 -3.31
C PRO A 22 15.67 -0.53 -2.09
N ALA A 23 15.96 0.75 -2.24
CA ALA A 23 15.90 1.71 -1.14
C ALA A 23 14.47 1.93 -0.65
N ALA A 24 13.49 1.93 -1.56
CA ALA A 24 12.08 1.92 -1.19
C ALA A 24 11.68 0.62 -0.49
N GLY A 25 12.25 -0.53 -0.90
CA GLY A 25 12.06 -1.81 -0.22
C GLY A 25 12.59 -1.81 1.22
N ASP A 26 13.80 -1.31 1.43
CA ASP A 26 14.40 -1.19 2.77
C ASP A 26 13.55 -0.27 3.66
N LYS A 27 13.17 0.91 3.15
CA LYS A 27 12.30 1.85 3.87
C LYS A 27 10.94 1.23 4.22
N LEU A 28 10.36 0.45 3.31
CA LEU A 28 9.10 -0.25 3.56
C LEU A 28 9.23 -1.19 4.75
N VAL A 29 10.28 -2.03 4.78
CA VAL A 29 10.55 -2.97 5.87
C VAL A 29 10.85 -2.25 7.18
N GLU A 30 11.65 -1.20 7.15
CA GLU A 30 11.94 -0.39 8.35
C GLU A 30 10.68 0.25 8.93
N THR A 31 9.75 0.68 8.07
CA THR A 31 8.52 1.36 8.49
C THR A 31 7.45 0.38 8.98
N THR A 32 7.28 -0.75 8.31
CA THR A 32 6.15 -1.67 8.56
C THR A 32 6.54 -2.97 9.26
N GLY A 33 7.85 -3.26 9.33
CA GLY A 33 8.37 -4.54 9.81
C GLY A 33 8.13 -5.72 8.86
N GLN A 34 7.61 -5.48 7.64
CA GLN A 34 7.26 -6.54 6.70
C GLN A 34 7.90 -6.35 5.32
N MET A 35 8.41 -7.46 4.76
CA MET A 35 8.97 -7.52 3.41
C MET A 35 7.93 -7.81 2.32
N GLY A 36 6.78 -8.38 2.68
CA GLY A 36 5.79 -8.85 1.71
C GLY A 36 5.01 -7.71 1.06
N VAL A 37 4.73 -7.82 -0.24
CA VAL A 37 3.80 -6.93 -0.97
C VAL A 37 2.48 -7.67 -1.25
N PRO A 38 1.34 -6.97 -1.41
CA PRO A 38 1.17 -5.51 -1.40
C PRO A 38 1.19 -4.89 0.01
N GLN A 39 1.57 -3.62 0.10
CA GLN A 39 1.40 -2.77 1.28
C GLN A 39 0.94 -1.39 0.80
N ILE A 40 0.02 -0.76 1.53
CA ILE A 40 -0.60 0.51 1.15
C ILE A 40 -0.46 1.49 2.31
N GLU A 41 0.05 2.69 2.03
CA GLU A 41 0.03 3.81 2.96
C GLU A 41 -1.14 4.74 2.59
N ILE A 42 -2.01 5.04 3.56
CA ILE A 42 -3.13 5.98 3.39
C ILE A 42 -3.05 6.96 4.56
N SER A 43 -2.74 8.23 4.25
CA SER A 43 -2.63 9.30 5.25
C SER A 43 -1.68 8.97 6.43
N GLY A 44 -0.60 8.23 6.16
CA GLY A 44 0.38 7.79 7.16
C GLY A 44 0.00 6.49 7.91
N GLU A 45 -1.18 5.94 7.69
CA GLU A 45 -1.59 4.64 8.20
C GLU A 45 -1.25 3.53 7.18
N TRP A 46 -0.64 2.43 7.64
CA TRP A 46 -0.21 1.33 6.78
C TRP A 46 -1.20 0.16 6.82
N VAL A 47 -1.59 -0.32 5.66
CA VAL A 47 -2.34 -1.57 5.45
C VAL A 47 -1.42 -2.60 4.84
N LEU A 48 -1.28 -3.74 5.52
CA LEU A 48 -0.35 -4.81 5.13
C LEU A 48 -1.11 -5.94 4.44
N GLY A 49 -0.64 -6.33 3.26
CA GLY A 49 -1.29 -7.37 2.45
C GLY A 49 -2.52 -6.87 1.68
N TYR A 50 -3.36 -7.82 1.27
CA TYR A 50 -4.59 -7.52 0.53
C TYR A 50 -5.77 -7.44 1.51
N ASP A 51 -6.00 -6.24 2.04
CA ASP A 51 -7.12 -5.95 2.94
C ASP A 51 -7.91 -4.74 2.43
N THR A 52 -8.92 -5.02 1.60
CA THR A 52 -9.78 -3.99 0.99
C THR A 52 -10.76 -3.37 1.99
N GLU A 53 -11.08 -4.07 3.09
CA GLU A 53 -12.00 -3.56 4.12
C GLU A 53 -11.32 -2.41 4.87
N THR A 54 -10.12 -2.65 5.40
CA THR A 54 -9.34 -1.61 6.07
C THR A 54 -9.01 -0.45 5.14
N VAL A 55 -8.65 -0.72 3.88
CA VAL A 55 -8.42 0.34 2.87
C VAL A 55 -9.66 1.21 2.69
N THR A 56 -10.85 0.61 2.56
CA THR A 56 -12.10 1.37 2.38
C THR A 56 -12.37 2.25 3.61
N GLN A 57 -12.24 1.70 4.82
CA GLN A 57 -12.44 2.45 6.06
C GLN A 57 -11.48 3.64 6.18
N LEU A 58 -10.22 3.49 5.78
CA LEU A 58 -9.23 4.57 5.83
C LEU A 58 -9.47 5.65 4.76
N LEU A 59 -10.07 5.31 3.62
CA LEU A 59 -10.41 6.28 2.57
C LEU A 59 -11.67 7.11 2.91
N GLU A 60 -12.53 6.61 3.79
CA GLU A 60 -13.77 7.28 4.23
C GLU A 60 -13.58 8.17 5.47
N LYS A 61 -12.42 8.10 6.13
CA LYS A 61 -12.04 8.98 7.25
C LYS A 61 -11.73 10.40 6.80
#